data_AF-A0A8D9HE00-F1
#
_entry.id   AF-A0A8D9HE00-F1
#
_cell.length_a   1.000
_cell.length_b   1.000
_cell.length_c   1.000
_cell.angle_alpha   90.00
_cell.angle_beta   90.00
_cell.angle_gamma   90.00
#
_symmetry.space_group_name_H-M   'P 1'
#
loop_
_entity.id
_entity.type
_entity.pdbx_description
1 polymer ?
#
loop_
_entity_poly.entity_id
_entity_poly.type
_entity_poly.pdbx_seq_one_letter_code
_entity_poly.pdbx_strand_id
1 'polypeptide(L)'
;VQGKWIGSSNYNTLLDPLNGEPFIKVSEVDESGVQPFVESLSQCPKHGLHIPFKSPERYFKSPERYLLYCDISTKAAHMLALPKVSDFFTRLIQRVAPKSYQQAAGEVFVTRKFLDNFCGDQVMQCSKKSV
;
A
#
# COMPACT_ATOMS: atom_id res chain seq x y z
N VAL A 1 5.16 11.63 3.28
CA VAL A 1 4.53 11.93 4.59
C VAL A 1 3.43 12.97 4.39
N GLN A 2 2.35 13.00 5.19
CA GLN A 2 1.25 13.98 5.08
C GLN A 2 0.65 14.13 3.65
N GLY A 3 0.48 13.00 2.95
CA GLY A 3 -0.08 13.00 1.59
C GLY A 3 0.85 13.49 0.48
N LYS A 4 2.14 13.72 0.75
CA LYS A 4 3.12 14.17 -0.25
C LYS A 4 4.35 13.27 -0.31
N TRP A 5 4.93 13.18 -1.50
CA TRP A 5 6.29 12.66 -1.68
C TRP A 5 7.29 13.70 -1.16
N ILE A 6 8.25 13.23 -0.37
CA ILE A 6 9.33 14.05 0.17
C ILE A 6 10.67 13.42 -0.26
N GLY A 7 11.67 14.25 -0.50
CA GLY A 7 13.05 13.82 -0.59
C GLY A 7 13.79 14.17 0.70
N SER A 8 14.92 13.52 0.92
CA SER A 8 15.88 13.84 1.98
C SER A 8 17.22 14.23 1.35
N SER A 9 18.11 14.81 2.14
CA SER A 9 19.51 15.03 1.75
C SER A 9 20.33 13.73 1.79
N ASN A 10 19.84 12.72 2.51
CA ASN A 10 20.53 11.47 2.79
C ASN A 10 20.01 10.36 1.89
N TYR A 11 20.81 9.98 0.89
CA TYR A 11 20.49 8.90 -0.03
C TYR A 11 21.35 7.69 0.22
N ASN A 12 20.72 6.53 0.38
CA ASN A 12 21.39 5.24 0.31
C ASN A 12 21.36 4.74 -1.14
N THR A 13 22.48 4.20 -1.60
CA THR A 13 22.60 3.64 -2.95
C THR A 13 22.54 2.13 -2.87
N LEU A 14 21.43 1.56 -3.33
CA LEU A 14 21.29 0.13 -3.49
C LEU A 14 22.04 -0.32 -4.74
N LEU A 15 22.88 -1.33 -4.57
CA LEU A 15 23.61 -1.98 -5.66
C LEU A 15 22.68 -2.94 -6.39
N ASP A 16 22.87 -3.08 -7.70
CA ASP A 16 22.15 -4.08 -8.48
C ASP A 16 22.62 -5.49 -8.06
N PRO A 17 21.72 -6.36 -7.63
CA PRO A 17 22.08 -7.69 -7.12
C PRO A 17 22.65 -8.63 -8.20
N LEU A 18 22.56 -8.29 -9.49
CA LEU A 18 23.09 -9.10 -10.60
C LEU A 18 24.52 -8.74 -11.00
N ASN A 19 24.97 -7.50 -10.76
CA ASN A 19 26.29 -7.04 -11.20
C ASN A 19 27.05 -6.19 -10.17
N GLY A 20 26.42 -5.80 -9.06
CA GLY A 20 27.02 -5.00 -7.99
C GLY A 20 27.12 -3.49 -8.27
N GLU A 21 26.65 -3.02 -9.42
CA GLU A 21 26.76 -1.59 -9.79
C GLU A 21 25.73 -0.72 -9.05
N PRO A 22 26.06 0.55 -8.75
CA PRO A 22 25.11 1.53 -8.23
C PRO A 22 23.87 1.65 -9.12
N PHE A 23 22.67 1.39 -8.57
CA PHE A 23 21.44 1.34 -9.37
C PHE A 23 20.33 2.25 -8.82
N ILE A 24 19.94 2.09 -7.56
CA ILE A 24 18.78 2.80 -6.99
C ILE A 24 19.23 3.70 -5.85
N LYS A 25 18.87 4.99 -5.91
CA LYS A 25 19.00 5.90 -4.78
C LYS A 25 17.70 5.96 -4.01
N VAL A 26 17.72 5.53 -2.75
CA VAL A 26 16.58 5.59 -1.84
C VAL A 26 16.80 6.74 -0.87
N SER A 27 15.82 7.61 -0.77
CA SER A 27 15.79 8.67 0.23
C SER A 27 15.54 8.04 1.60
N GLU A 28 16.57 8.02 2.45
CA GLU A 28 16.46 7.51 3.80
C GLU A 28 16.07 8.62 4.77
N VAL A 29 15.31 8.23 5.79
CA VAL A 29 14.89 9.09 6.90
C VAL A 29 15.74 8.71 8.09
N ASP A 30 16.56 9.64 8.56
CA ASP A 30 17.33 9.48 9.79
C ASP A 30 16.49 9.85 11.03
N GLU A 31 17.08 9.71 12.21
CA GLU A 31 16.43 10.02 13.49
C GLU A 31 15.89 11.46 13.55
N SER A 32 16.60 12.42 12.93
CA SER A 32 16.19 13.83 12.92
C SER A 32 15.00 14.09 11.98
N GLY A 33 14.83 13.26 10.95
CA GLY A 33 13.75 13.34 9.97
C GLY A 33 12.46 12.60 10.33
N VAL A 34 12.41 11.92 11.49
CA VAL A 34 11.26 11.07 11.87
C VAL A 34 10.06 11.87 12.42
N GLN A 35 10.31 13.04 12.99
CA GLN A 35 9.29 13.83 13.70
C GLN A 35 8.01 14.11 12.87
N PRO A 36 8.08 14.48 11.57
CA PRO A 36 6.89 14.67 10.75
C PRO A 36 6.02 13.41 10.56
N PHE A 37 6.61 12.21 10.70
CA PHE A 37 5.89 10.94 10.65
C PHE A 37 5.16 10.67 11.96
N VAL A 38 5.80 10.96 13.09
CA VAL A 38 5.17 10.86 14.43
C VAL A 38 3.95 11.78 14.49
N GLU A 39 4.10 13.02 14.03
CA GLU A 39 2.99 13.99 13.96
C GLU A 39 1.88 13.55 13.01
N SER A 40 2.22 12.96 11.86
CA SER A 40 1.23 12.43 10.93
C SER A 40 0.47 11.24 11.52
N LEU A 41 1.14 10.37 12.29
CA LEU A 41 0.53 9.22 12.95
C LEU A 41 -0.34 9.63 14.14
N SER A 42 0.05 10.66 14.89
CA SER A 42 -0.70 11.14 16.06
C SER A 42 -2.06 11.75 15.70
N GLN A 43 -2.27 12.15 14.43
CA GLN A 43 -3.58 12.57 13.92
C GLN A 43 -4.60 11.43 13.86
N CYS A 44 -4.17 10.16 13.93
CA CYS A 44 -5.09 9.03 14.04
C CYS A 44 -5.48 8.81 15.51
N PRO A 45 -6.76 8.99 15.88
CA PRO A 45 -7.19 8.75 17.25
C PRO A 45 -7.09 7.25 17.60
N LYS A 46 -7.06 6.91 18.90
CA LYS A 46 -6.95 5.50 19.37
C LYS A 46 -8.05 4.57 18.86
N HIS A 47 -9.23 5.12 18.56
CA HIS A 47 -10.32 4.36 17.96
C HIS A 47 -10.20 4.23 16.45
N GLY A 48 -9.08 4.61 15.83
CA GLY A 48 -8.91 4.57 14.40
C GLY A 48 -9.68 5.65 13.65
N LEU A 49 -9.38 5.73 12.35
CA LEU A 49 -9.98 6.68 11.42
C LEU A 49 -11.45 6.35 11.10
N HIS A 50 -11.90 5.12 11.34
CA HIS A 50 -13.27 4.66 11.16
C HIS A 50 -13.50 3.45 12.07
N ILE A 51 -14.72 3.26 12.57
CA ILE A 51 -15.09 2.07 13.35
C ILE A 51 -16.48 1.57 12.98
N PRO A 52 -16.77 0.26 13.14
CA PRO A 52 -18.08 -0.32 12.80
C PRO A 52 -19.26 0.34 13.53
N PHE A 53 -19.06 0.77 14.78
CA PHE A 53 -20.11 1.33 15.63
C PHE A 53 -19.70 2.69 16.20
N LYS A 54 -20.10 3.81 15.58
CA LYS A 54 -20.10 5.12 16.28
C LYS A 54 -21.22 6.06 15.81
N SER A 55 -22.18 6.20 16.73
CA SER A 55 -23.12 7.31 17.01
C SER A 55 -24.21 7.69 15.97
N PRO A 56 -25.51 7.66 16.36
CA PRO A 56 -26.67 8.12 15.59
C PRO A 56 -26.51 9.49 14.91
N GLU A 57 -25.82 10.43 15.56
CA GLU A 57 -25.67 11.82 15.09
C GLU A 57 -24.56 12.03 14.03
N ARG A 58 -23.74 10.99 13.78
CA ARG A 58 -22.63 11.01 12.79
C ARG A 58 -22.76 9.90 11.74
N TYR A 59 -23.98 9.38 11.56
CA TYR A 59 -24.32 8.23 10.71
C TYR A 59 -23.81 8.32 9.27
N PHE A 60 -23.48 9.51 8.78
CA PHE A 60 -23.06 9.70 7.40
C PHE A 60 -21.61 9.30 7.11
N LYS A 61 -20.66 9.33 8.07
CA LYS A 61 -19.21 9.21 7.74
C LYS A 61 -18.57 7.82 7.83
N SER A 62 -19.18 6.87 8.56
CA SER A 62 -18.51 5.58 8.86
C SER A 62 -18.65 4.51 7.75
N PRO A 63 -19.84 4.27 7.18
CA PRO A 63 -19.99 3.31 6.08
C PRO A 63 -19.22 3.73 4.82
N GLU A 64 -19.13 5.05 4.58
CA GLU A 64 -18.47 5.64 3.41
C GLU A 64 -17.00 5.22 3.29
N ARG A 65 -16.26 5.08 4.40
CA ARG A 65 -14.84 4.70 4.34
C ARG A 65 -14.63 3.25 3.95
N TYR A 66 -15.49 2.34 4.40
CA TYR A 66 -15.42 0.94 3.98
C TYR A 66 -15.76 0.79 2.50
N LEU A 67 -16.80 1.49 2.02
CA LEU A 67 -17.15 1.54 0.59
C LEU A 67 -16.03 2.19 -0.24
N LEU A 68 -15.42 3.27 0.26
CA LEU A 68 -14.27 3.90 -0.39
C LEU A 68 -13.10 2.93 -0.55
N TYR A 69 -12.74 2.18 0.49
CA TYR A 69 -11.65 1.19 0.39
C TYR A 69 -11.98 0.04 -0.54
N CYS A 70 -13.26 -0.35 -0.62
CA CYS A 70 -13.74 -1.29 -1.62
C CYS A 70 -13.53 -0.76 -3.05
N ASP A 71 -13.94 0.48 -3.32
CA ASP A 71 -13.76 1.12 -4.63
C ASP A 71 -12.28 1.25 -5.00
N ILE A 72 -11.43 1.62 -4.03
CA ILE A 72 -9.98 1.72 -4.22
C ILE A 72 -9.39 0.34 -4.53
N SER A 73 -9.78 -0.70 -3.79
CA SER A 73 -9.30 -2.07 -3.99
C SER A 73 -9.70 -2.59 -5.36
N THR A 74 -10.94 -2.33 -5.78
CA THR A 74 -11.45 -2.70 -7.12
C THR A 74 -10.63 -2.04 -8.23
N LYS A 75 -10.38 -0.73 -8.11
CA LYS A 75 -9.58 0.02 -9.10
C LYS A 75 -8.13 -0.47 -9.13
N ALA A 76 -7.53 -0.71 -7.96
CA ALA A 76 -6.16 -1.20 -7.86
C ALA A 76 -6.01 -2.63 -8.43
N ALA A 77 -6.94 -3.53 -8.12
CA ALA A 77 -6.94 -4.89 -8.66
C ALA A 77 -7.11 -4.89 -10.18
N HIS A 78 -8.00 -4.04 -10.71
CA HIS A 78 -8.17 -3.86 -12.15
C HIS A 78 -6.88 -3.38 -12.82
N MET A 79 -6.20 -2.37 -12.26
CA MET A 79 -4.94 -1.88 -12.79
C MET A 79 -3.85 -2.95 -12.79
N LEU A 80 -3.74 -3.74 -11.72
CA LEU A 80 -2.80 -4.87 -11.65
C LEU A 80 -3.15 -6.02 -12.60
N ALA A 81 -4.40 -6.11 -13.08
CA ALA A 81 -4.80 -7.09 -14.07
C ALA A 81 -4.35 -6.74 -15.49
N LEU A 82 -4.03 -5.46 -15.76
CA LEU A 82 -3.56 -5.02 -17.07
C LEU A 82 -2.19 -5.65 -17.37
N PRO A 83 -2.00 -6.35 -18.52
CA PRO A 83 -0.76 -7.06 -18.81
C PRO A 83 0.49 -6.19 -18.71
N LYS A 84 0.42 -4.94 -19.18
CA LYS A 84 1.54 -3.99 -19.12
C LYS A 84 1.92 -3.60 -17.69
N VAL A 85 0.93 -3.45 -16.81
CA VAL A 85 1.16 -3.08 -15.41
C VAL A 85 1.69 -4.28 -14.63
N SER A 86 1.10 -5.46 -14.85
CA SER A 86 1.57 -6.70 -14.24
C SER A 86 3.00 -7.04 -14.65
N ASP A 87 3.33 -6.92 -15.94
CA ASP A 87 4.70 -7.14 -16.43
C ASP A 87 5.68 -6.11 -15.85
N PHE A 88 5.30 -4.84 -15.79
CA PHE A 88 6.10 -3.79 -15.17
C PHE A 88 6.49 -4.15 -13.72
N PHE A 89 5.52 -4.50 -12.87
CA PHE A 89 5.81 -4.88 -11.48
C PHE A 89 6.60 -6.19 -11.38
N THR A 90 6.32 -7.16 -12.25
CA THR A 90 7.06 -8.41 -12.30
C THR A 90 8.54 -8.16 -12.59
N ARG A 91 8.83 -7.35 -13.62
CA ARG A 91 10.20 -6.96 -13.98
C ARG A 91 10.87 -6.12 -12.90
N LEU A 92 10.13 -5.20 -12.27
CA LEU A 92 10.65 -4.40 -11.16
C LEU A 92 11.08 -5.29 -9.99
N ILE A 93 10.24 -6.25 -9.59
CA ILE A 93 10.57 -7.24 -8.56
C ILE A 93 11.82 -8.02 -8.94
N GLN A 94 11.92 -8.55 -10.17
CA GLN A 94 13.11 -9.29 -10.60
C GLN A 94 14.39 -8.48 -10.52
N ARG A 95 14.33 -7.17 -10.78
CA ARG A 95 15.51 -6.28 -10.76
C ARG A 95 16.01 -5.97 -9.35
N VAL A 96 15.13 -5.95 -8.35
CA VAL A 96 15.52 -5.68 -6.95
C VAL A 96 15.66 -6.96 -6.12
N ALA A 97 15.00 -8.04 -6.50
CA ALA A 97 15.01 -9.35 -5.84
C ALA A 97 15.10 -10.46 -6.90
N PRO A 98 16.31 -10.86 -7.32
CA PRO A 98 16.51 -11.80 -8.41
C PRO A 98 15.79 -13.13 -8.19
N LYS A 99 14.78 -13.37 -9.02
CA LYS A 99 13.99 -14.61 -9.04
C LYS A 99 13.45 -14.85 -10.45
N SER A 100 12.93 -16.04 -10.71
CA SER A 100 12.32 -16.34 -12.01
C SER A 100 11.13 -15.44 -12.30
N TYR A 101 10.82 -15.23 -13.58
CA TYR A 101 9.69 -14.40 -13.98
C TYR A 101 8.39 -14.96 -13.41
N GLN A 102 8.22 -16.28 -13.44
CA GLN A 102 7.04 -16.96 -12.90
C GLN A 102 6.86 -16.71 -11.39
N GLN A 103 7.94 -16.74 -10.61
CA GLN A 103 7.87 -16.44 -9.17
C GLN A 103 7.49 -14.99 -8.91
N ALA A 104 8.13 -14.04 -9.60
CA ALA A 104 7.81 -12.61 -9.46
C ALA A 104 6.37 -12.29 -9.94
N ALA A 105 5.93 -12.90 -11.05
CA ALA A 105 4.56 -12.77 -11.54
C ALA A 105 3.55 -13.37 -10.56
N GLY A 106 3.93 -14.43 -9.85
CA GLY A 106 3.15 -15.00 -8.76
C GLY A 106 2.88 -14.00 -7.63
N GLU A 107 3.88 -13.20 -7.23
CA GLU A 107 3.72 -12.16 -6.20
C GLU A 107 2.72 -11.09 -6.63
N VAL A 108 2.80 -10.63 -7.89
CA VAL A 108 1.85 -9.66 -8.46
C VAL A 108 0.45 -10.26 -8.55
N PHE A 109 0.34 -11.51 -8.99
CA PHE A 109 -0.94 -12.23 -9.10
C PHE A 109 -1.63 -12.39 -7.74
N VAL A 110 -0.91 -12.84 -6.71
CA VAL A 110 -1.44 -13.01 -5.35
C VAL A 110 -1.85 -11.66 -4.77
N THR A 111 -1.08 -10.60 -4.99
CA THR A 111 -1.41 -9.24 -4.55
C THR A 111 -2.70 -8.74 -5.21
N ARG A 112 -2.86 -8.96 -6.53
CA ARG A 112 -4.10 -8.65 -7.23
C ARG A 112 -5.28 -9.44 -6.64
N LYS A 113 -5.11 -10.74 -6.39
CA LYS A 113 -6.15 -11.59 -5.82
C LYS A 113 -6.53 -11.20 -4.40
N PHE A 114 -5.56 -10.76 -3.61
CA PHE A 114 -5.82 -10.17 -2.31
C PHE A 114 -6.74 -8.94 -2.46
N LEU A 115 -6.43 -8.01 -3.36
CA LEU A 115 -7.26 -6.82 -3.60
C LEU A 115 -8.65 -7.17 -4.15
N ASP A 116 -8.77 -8.15 -5.06
CA ASP A 116 -10.06 -8.67 -5.55
C ASP A 116 -10.95 -9.14 -4.38
N ASN A 117 -10.38 -9.77 -3.36
CA ASN A 117 -11.14 -10.26 -2.20
C ASN A 117 -11.68 -9.13 -1.31
N PHE A 118 -11.10 -7.92 -1.40
CA PHE A 118 -11.58 -6.73 -0.70
C PHE A 118 -12.42 -5.82 -1.61
N CYS A 119 -13.02 -6.38 -2.66
CA CYS A 119 -13.98 -5.69 -3.52
C CYS A 119 -15.44 -6.03 -3.11
N GLY A 120 -16.39 -5.17 -3.49
CA GLY A 120 -17.80 -5.27 -3.09
C GLY A 120 -18.06 -5.11 -1.58
N ASP A 121 -19.07 -5.81 -1.06
CA ASP A 121 -19.43 -5.79 0.37
C ASP A 121 -18.46 -6.56 1.29
N GLN A 122 -17.40 -7.15 0.73
CA GLN A 122 -16.48 -8.00 1.51
C GLN A 122 -15.67 -7.23 2.55
N VAL A 123 -15.35 -5.94 2.29
CA VAL A 123 -14.71 -5.06 3.28
C VAL A 123 -15.61 -4.83 4.50
N MET A 124 -16.92 -4.70 4.27
CA MET A 124 -17.94 -4.57 5.32
C MET A 124 -18.16 -5.88 6.09
N GLN A 125 -18.01 -7.03 5.44
CA GLN A 125 -18.11 -8.34 6.11
C GLN A 125 -16.90 -8.64 7.00
N CYS A 126 -15.68 -8.29 6.56
CA CYS A 126 -14.47 -8.44 7.37
C CYS A 126 -14.52 -7.60 8.65
N SER A 127 -15.04 -6.38 8.60
CA SER A 127 -15.16 -5.52 9.79
C SER A 127 -16.19 -6.03 10.80
N LYS A 128 -17.18 -6.81 10.37
CA LYS A 128 -18.19 -7.44 11.23
C LYS A 128 -17.73 -8.76 11.86
N LYS A 129 -16.74 -9.45 11.27
CA LYS A 129 -16.22 -10.75 11.76
C LYS A 129 -15.13 -10.62 12.83
N SER A 130 -14.62 -9.42 13.08
CA SER A 130 -13.56 -9.16 14.09
C SER A 130 -14.11 -8.69 15.44
N VAL A 131 -15.37 -9.02 15.77
CA VAL A 131 -16.00 -8.76 17.08
C VAL A 131 -16.40 -10.08 17.72
#